data_AF-N8Q646-F1
#
_entry.id   AF-N8Q646-F1
#
_cell.length_a   1.000
_cell.length_b   1.000
_cell.length_c   1.000
_cell.angle_alpha   90.00
_cell.angle_beta   90.00
_cell.angle_gamma   90.00
#
_symmetry.space_group_name_H-M   'P 1'
#
loop_
_entity.id
_entity.type
_entity.pdbx_description
1 polymer ?
#
loop_
_entity_poly.entity_id
_entity_poly.type
_entity_poly.pdbx_seq_one_letter_code
_entity_poly.pdbx_strand_id
1 'polypeptide(L)'
;MQAAPPAPLTDLAPILATAEKEWKNNPVGMITIIQPNTVKAEIELRALNGVSVAYRNIYLSLAFNGVTGDLEPDQTTLKMPSVANGIYNVFTALHEARGVDLALRWLLFLSSVVGTLMIATGLILWCVKRAPQQQKQGYKSFGYRLVEVTNIAAILGLPIACAAYFYANRFIPADMDMRLNWEIRSFFIVWLLTLLYAMIRSHRQAWLELLMLATGTFALLPIVNFLTGGQAIWNTIMHGQWVIASFDLAMWVLAILFWFSFKKVKNHKGLSPKKAKVALKENQS
;
A
#
# COMPACT_ATOMS: atom_id res chain seq x y z
N MET A 1 -43.86 -11.87 -2.11
CA MET A 1 -43.01 -12.89 -1.44
C MET A 1 -43.76 -13.38 -0.23
N GLN A 2 -44.23 -14.63 -0.21
CA GLN A 2 -44.88 -15.21 0.97
C GLN A 2 -43.84 -15.39 2.08
N ALA A 3 -44.11 -14.83 3.26
CA ALA A 3 -43.28 -15.06 4.43
C ALA A 3 -43.36 -16.55 4.83
N ALA A 4 -42.21 -17.17 5.03
CA ALA A 4 -42.15 -18.57 5.44
C ALA A 4 -42.73 -18.74 6.85
N PRO A 5 -43.46 -19.84 7.14
CA PRO A 5 -44.04 -20.07 8.45
C PRO A 5 -42.98 -20.07 9.57
N PRO A 6 -43.34 -19.62 10.79
CA PRO A 6 -42.41 -19.58 11.91
C PRO A 6 -42.06 -20.99 12.39
N ALA A 7 -40.78 -21.23 12.65
CA ALA A 7 -40.26 -22.47 13.24
C ALA A 7 -39.10 -22.15 14.18
N PRO A 8 -38.96 -22.85 15.32
CA PRO A 8 -37.84 -22.61 16.24
C PRO A 8 -36.51 -23.02 15.61
N LEU A 9 -35.45 -22.27 15.91
CA LEU A 9 -34.09 -22.64 15.52
C LEU A 9 -33.61 -23.82 16.37
N THR A 10 -32.88 -24.74 15.75
CA THR A 10 -32.21 -25.85 16.42
C THR A 10 -31.06 -25.39 17.33
N ASP A 11 -30.60 -26.27 18.22
CA ASP A 11 -29.48 -25.99 19.11
C ASP A 11 -28.16 -25.90 18.32
N LEU A 12 -27.38 -24.84 18.57
CA LEU A 12 -26.12 -24.59 17.89
C LEU A 12 -24.96 -25.42 18.48
N ALA A 13 -25.06 -25.87 19.73
CA ALA A 13 -24.02 -26.64 20.38
C ALA A 13 -23.63 -27.95 19.64
N PRO A 14 -24.58 -28.82 19.22
CA PRO A 14 -24.24 -30.02 18.45
C PRO A 14 -23.70 -29.71 17.05
N ILE A 15 -24.16 -28.62 16.43
CA ILE A 15 -23.71 -28.17 15.10
C ILE A 15 -22.24 -27.71 15.15
N LEU A 16 -21.88 -26.94 16.18
CA LEU A 16 -20.51 -26.50 16.41
C LEU A 16 -19.58 -27.69 16.71
N ALA A 17 -19.99 -28.62 17.55
CA ALA A 17 -19.21 -29.83 17.84
C ALA A 17 -18.95 -30.68 16.59
N THR A 18 -19.91 -30.72 15.66
CA THR A 18 -19.77 -31.42 14.38
C THR A 18 -18.72 -30.75 13.49
N ALA A 19 -18.79 -29.42 13.34
CA ALA A 19 -17.81 -28.67 12.56
C ALA A 19 -16.39 -28.71 13.16
N GLU A 20 -16.26 -28.62 14.48
CA GLU A 20 -14.97 -28.73 15.17
C GLU A 20 -14.33 -30.11 14.98
N LYS A 21 -15.14 -31.18 15.01
CA LYS A 21 -14.68 -32.54 14.77
C LYS A 21 -14.20 -32.74 13.33
N GLU A 22 -14.88 -32.12 12.36
CA GLU A 22 -14.55 -32.21 10.94
C GLU A 22 -13.29 -31.38 10.59
N TRP A 23 -13.18 -30.16 11.11
CA TRP A 23 -12.11 -29.22 10.77
C TRP A 23 -10.86 -29.34 11.65
N LYS A 24 -10.92 -30.13 12.74
CA LYS A 24 -9.82 -30.50 13.67
C LYS A 24 -8.98 -29.32 14.19
N ASN A 25 -8.06 -28.82 13.36
CA ASN A 25 -7.11 -27.77 13.70
C ASN A 25 -7.55 -26.37 13.21
N ASN A 26 -8.74 -26.25 12.62
CA ASN A 26 -9.27 -25.00 12.10
C ASN A 26 -10.59 -24.65 12.80
N PRO A 27 -10.57 -23.76 13.82
CA PRO A 27 -11.77 -23.45 14.61
C PRO A 27 -12.80 -22.70 13.76
N VAL A 28 -14.06 -22.68 14.21
CA VAL A 28 -15.11 -21.88 13.57
C VAL A 28 -14.80 -20.39 13.80
N GLY A 29 -14.76 -19.62 12.71
CA GLY A 29 -14.48 -18.17 12.75
C GLY A 29 -15.72 -17.30 12.57
N MET A 30 -16.79 -17.83 11.96
CA MET A 30 -18.02 -17.10 11.71
C MET A 30 -19.21 -18.06 11.65
N ILE A 31 -20.34 -17.60 12.21
CA ILE A 31 -21.64 -18.27 12.18
C ILE A 31 -22.61 -17.30 11.51
N THR A 32 -23.24 -17.72 10.42
CA THR A 32 -24.26 -16.93 9.72
C THR A 32 -25.58 -17.68 9.79
N ILE A 33 -26.64 -16.99 10.24
CA ILE A 33 -27.99 -17.56 10.28
C ILE A 33 -28.84 -16.82 9.26
N ILE A 34 -29.33 -17.55 8.26
CA ILE A 34 -30.14 -17.03 7.16
C ILE A 34 -31.60 -17.39 7.45
N GLN A 35 -32.51 -16.41 7.28
CA GLN A 35 -33.96 -16.56 7.54
C GLN A 35 -34.30 -17.16 8.92
N PRO A 36 -33.80 -16.55 10.02
CA PRO A 36 -33.97 -17.08 11.37
C PRO A 36 -35.45 -17.23 11.74
N ASN A 37 -35.73 -18.22 12.58
CA ASN A 37 -37.07 -18.54 13.08
C ASN A 37 -38.11 -18.86 12.00
N THR A 38 -37.68 -19.40 10.86
CA THR A 38 -38.59 -19.85 9.79
C THR A 38 -38.33 -21.31 9.44
N VAL A 39 -39.31 -21.94 8.78
CA VAL A 39 -39.15 -23.32 8.23
C VAL A 39 -38.03 -23.45 7.18
N LYS A 40 -37.49 -22.33 6.70
CA LYS A 40 -36.35 -22.27 5.76
C LYS A 40 -35.08 -21.71 6.41
N ALA A 41 -34.99 -21.75 7.74
CA ALA A 41 -33.80 -21.31 8.44
C ALA A 41 -32.60 -22.15 8.00
N GLU A 42 -31.47 -21.50 7.79
CA GLU A 42 -30.21 -22.12 7.39
C GLU A 42 -29.08 -21.57 8.27
N ILE A 43 -28.19 -22.45 8.71
CA ILE A 43 -27.04 -22.10 9.54
C ILE A 43 -25.78 -22.43 8.73
N GLU A 44 -25.04 -21.39 8.33
CA GLU A 44 -23.74 -21.52 7.67
C GLU A 44 -22.63 -21.32 8.71
N LEU A 45 -21.84 -22.35 8.95
CA LEU A 45 -20.60 -22.27 9.72
C LEU A 45 -19.43 -22.05 8.77
N ARG A 46 -18.51 -21.16 9.15
CA ARG A 46 -17.30 -20.87 8.37
C ARG A 46 -16.04 -20.96 9.23
N ALA A 47 -15.04 -21.68 8.75
CA ALA A 47 -13.77 -21.86 9.44
C ALA A 47 -12.97 -20.54 9.56
N LEU A 48 -12.10 -20.43 10.56
CA LEU A 48 -11.32 -19.23 10.87
C LEU A 48 -10.16 -19.01 9.90
N ASN A 49 -9.47 -20.09 9.55
CA ASN A 49 -8.30 -20.06 8.67
C ASN A 49 -8.68 -20.53 7.26
N GLY A 50 -8.15 -19.86 6.24
CA GLY A 50 -8.25 -20.32 4.86
C GLY A 50 -7.38 -21.56 4.62
N VAL A 51 -7.74 -22.39 3.64
CA VAL A 51 -7.09 -23.68 3.38
C VAL A 51 -5.65 -23.53 2.86
N SER A 52 -5.34 -22.39 2.21
CA SER A 52 -4.00 -22.07 1.70
C SER A 52 -3.89 -20.59 1.31
N VAL A 53 -2.66 -20.08 1.19
CA VAL A 53 -2.32 -18.76 0.62
C VAL A 53 -2.90 -18.60 -0.81
N ALA A 54 -3.00 -19.69 -1.56
CA ALA A 54 -3.57 -19.69 -2.92
C ALA A 54 -5.11 -19.54 -2.94
N TYR A 55 -5.76 -19.75 -1.80
CA TYR A 55 -7.21 -19.87 -1.66
C TYR A 55 -7.74 -18.90 -0.60
N ARG A 56 -7.29 -17.64 -0.67
CA ARG A 56 -7.75 -16.53 0.20
C ARG A 56 -9.29 -16.40 0.13
N ASN A 57 -9.92 -16.13 1.28
CA ASN A 57 -11.37 -16.04 1.46
C ASN A 57 -12.17 -17.31 1.12
N ILE A 58 -11.50 -18.44 0.85
CA ILE A 58 -12.13 -19.75 0.87
C ILE A 58 -11.86 -20.36 2.21
N TYR A 59 -12.92 -20.39 2.98
CA TYR A 59 -12.97 -21.07 4.25
C TYR A 59 -13.74 -22.36 4.01
N LEU A 60 -13.38 -23.41 4.75
CA LEU A 60 -14.31 -24.53 4.83
C LEU A 60 -15.62 -23.98 5.39
N SER A 61 -16.71 -24.31 4.71
CA SER A 61 -18.05 -23.92 5.10
C SER A 61 -18.91 -25.17 5.18
N LEU A 62 -19.73 -25.25 6.21
CA LEU A 62 -20.72 -26.30 6.40
C LEU A 62 -22.07 -25.62 6.59
N ALA A 63 -23.06 -26.02 5.79
CA ALA A 63 -24.43 -25.56 5.95
C ALA A 63 -25.27 -26.63 6.64
N PHE A 64 -26.12 -26.18 7.55
CA PHE A 64 -27.04 -27.02 8.31
C PHE A 64 -28.46 -26.47 8.17
N ASN A 65 -29.42 -27.39 8.16
CA ASN A 65 -30.82 -27.01 8.26
C ASN A 65 -31.08 -26.40 9.64
N GLY A 66 -31.57 -25.16 9.68
CA GLY A 66 -31.78 -24.40 10.90
C GLY A 66 -32.93 -24.91 11.79
N VAL A 67 -33.75 -25.86 11.30
CA VAL A 67 -34.86 -26.46 12.06
C VAL A 67 -34.51 -27.87 12.52
N THR A 68 -33.93 -28.71 11.64
CA THR A 68 -33.62 -30.11 12.00
C THR A 68 -32.20 -30.30 12.54
N GLY A 69 -31.27 -29.40 12.22
CA GLY A 69 -29.85 -29.54 12.56
C GLY A 69 -29.09 -30.53 11.67
N ASP A 70 -29.73 -31.03 10.61
CA ASP A 70 -29.08 -31.94 9.66
C ASP A 70 -28.11 -31.17 8.74
N LEU A 71 -26.98 -31.80 8.43
CA LEU A 71 -25.97 -31.27 7.53
C LEU A 71 -26.47 -31.33 6.08
N GLU A 72 -26.47 -30.21 5.37
CA GLU A 72 -26.92 -30.14 3.99
C GLU A 72 -25.79 -30.60 3.04
N PRO A 73 -25.95 -31.74 2.33
CA PRO A 73 -24.85 -32.35 1.58
C PRO A 73 -24.42 -31.52 0.35
N ASP A 74 -25.31 -30.74 -0.27
CA ASP A 74 -25.04 -30.00 -1.51
C ASP A 74 -24.28 -28.67 -1.28
N GLN A 75 -24.30 -28.17 -0.04
CA GLN A 75 -23.72 -26.88 0.34
C GLN A 75 -22.35 -26.99 1.02
N THR A 76 -21.86 -28.21 1.25
CA THR A 76 -20.52 -28.50 1.79
C THR A 76 -19.37 -28.31 0.78
N THR A 77 -19.66 -27.77 -0.39
CA THR A 77 -18.65 -27.60 -1.45
C THR A 77 -17.81 -26.35 -1.22
N LEU A 78 -16.49 -26.53 -1.11
CA LEU A 78 -15.53 -25.45 -1.32
C LEU A 78 -15.79 -24.86 -2.71
N LYS A 79 -16.49 -23.72 -2.77
CA LYS A 79 -16.67 -22.97 -4.03
C LYS A 79 -15.30 -22.49 -4.47
N MET A 80 -14.61 -23.32 -5.23
CA MET A 80 -13.30 -22.98 -5.77
C MET A 80 -13.49 -21.75 -6.66
N PRO A 81 -12.81 -20.62 -6.36
CA PRO A 81 -12.85 -19.45 -7.19
C PRO A 81 -12.37 -19.86 -8.58
N SER A 82 -12.89 -19.15 -9.59
CA SER A 82 -12.32 -19.24 -10.92
C SER A 82 -10.80 -19.03 -10.86
N VAL A 83 -10.07 -19.60 -11.82
CA VAL A 83 -8.61 -19.44 -11.90
C VAL A 83 -8.19 -17.97 -11.80
N ALA A 84 -8.98 -17.06 -12.39
CA ALA A 84 -8.78 -15.62 -12.29
C ALA A 84 -8.87 -15.09 -10.85
N ASN A 85 -9.88 -15.51 -10.09
CA ASN A 85 -10.02 -15.14 -8.68
C ASN A 85 -8.93 -15.79 -7.80
N GLY A 86 -8.48 -17.01 -8.14
CA GLY A 86 -7.33 -17.65 -7.47
C GLY A 86 -6.04 -16.84 -7.65
N ILE A 87 -5.75 -16.38 -8.87
CA ILE A 87 -4.62 -15.50 -9.16
C ILE A 87 -4.75 -14.18 -8.37
N TYR A 88 -5.91 -13.53 -8.45
CA TYR A 88 -6.19 -12.30 -7.70
C TYR A 88 -5.94 -12.50 -6.19
N ASN A 89 -6.41 -13.60 -5.64
CA ASN A 89 -6.26 -13.94 -4.23
C ASN A 89 -4.80 -14.13 -3.82
N VAL A 90 -4.00 -14.84 -4.63
CA VAL A 90 -2.55 -15.00 -4.41
C VAL A 90 -1.86 -13.63 -4.40
N PHE A 91 -2.08 -12.83 -5.44
CA PHE A 91 -1.46 -11.51 -5.54
C PHE A 91 -1.86 -10.63 -4.36
N THR A 92 -3.14 -10.63 -3.99
CA THR A 92 -3.61 -9.77 -2.89
C THR A 92 -3.12 -10.28 -1.53
N ALA A 93 -3.05 -11.60 -1.32
CA ALA A 93 -2.50 -12.18 -0.09
C ALA A 93 -1.01 -11.85 0.09
N LEU A 94 -0.22 -12.01 -0.98
CA LEU A 94 1.20 -11.66 -0.98
C LEU A 94 1.42 -10.14 -0.84
N HIS A 95 0.57 -9.32 -1.47
CA HIS A 95 0.64 -7.87 -1.41
C HIS A 95 0.31 -7.32 -0.03
N GLU A 96 -0.73 -7.86 0.64
CA GLU A 96 -1.11 -7.43 1.98
C GLU A 96 -0.23 -8.04 3.08
N ALA A 97 0.52 -9.11 2.77
CA ALA A 97 1.35 -9.87 3.72
C ALA A 97 0.61 -10.19 5.05
N ARG A 98 -0.71 -10.38 4.97
CA ARG A 98 -1.59 -10.55 6.14
C ARG A 98 -1.55 -11.99 6.64
N GLY A 99 -1.36 -12.17 7.95
CA GLY A 99 -1.27 -13.50 8.58
C GLY A 99 0.10 -14.17 8.44
N VAL A 100 1.09 -13.47 7.91
CA VAL A 100 2.45 -13.97 7.73
C VAL A 100 3.30 -13.61 8.95
N ASP A 101 4.24 -14.50 9.33
CA ASP A 101 5.16 -14.29 10.44
C ASP A 101 6.03 -13.03 10.27
N LEU A 102 6.48 -12.46 11.40
CA LEU A 102 7.20 -11.18 11.45
C LEU A 102 8.44 -11.17 10.55
N ALA A 103 9.21 -12.27 10.53
CA ALA A 103 10.42 -12.38 9.71
C ALA A 103 10.12 -12.25 8.21
N LEU A 104 9.06 -12.91 7.74
CA LEU A 104 8.68 -12.89 6.32
C LEU A 104 8.08 -11.53 5.91
N ARG A 105 7.40 -10.82 6.82
CA ARG A 105 6.98 -9.43 6.57
C ARG A 105 8.17 -8.51 6.30
N TRP A 106 9.24 -8.62 7.11
CA TRP A 106 10.46 -7.84 6.88
C TRP A 106 11.15 -8.21 5.57
N LEU A 107 11.20 -9.50 5.22
CA LEU A 107 11.76 -9.94 3.94
C LEU A 107 10.98 -9.35 2.76
N LEU A 108 9.64 -9.44 2.77
CA LEU A 108 8.78 -8.87 1.73
C LEU A 108 8.92 -7.35 1.64
N PHE A 109 8.98 -6.67 2.79
CA PHE A 109 9.20 -5.22 2.85
C PHE A 109 10.53 -4.81 2.24
N LEU A 110 11.64 -5.43 2.67
CA LEU A 110 12.99 -5.12 2.16
C LEU A 110 13.12 -5.47 0.68
N SER A 111 12.56 -6.60 0.24
CA SER A 111 12.51 -6.98 -1.17
C SER A 111 11.78 -5.92 -2.01
N SER A 112 10.66 -5.39 -1.50
CA SER A 112 9.90 -4.33 -2.17
C SER A 112 10.67 -3.01 -2.26
N VAL A 113 11.40 -2.64 -1.20
CA VAL A 113 12.26 -1.45 -1.19
C VAL A 113 13.37 -1.60 -2.24
N VAL A 114 14.05 -2.74 -2.28
CA VAL A 114 15.12 -3.01 -3.26
C VAL A 114 14.57 -3.04 -4.68
N GLY A 115 13.42 -3.68 -4.90
CA GLY A 115 12.76 -3.71 -6.22
C GLY A 115 12.39 -2.31 -6.71
N THR A 116 11.86 -1.45 -5.82
CA THR A 116 11.52 -0.06 -6.15
C THR A 116 12.77 0.75 -6.50
N LEU A 117 13.86 0.58 -5.73
CA LEU A 117 15.13 1.24 -6.02
C LEU A 117 15.75 0.79 -7.35
N MET A 118 15.65 -0.51 -7.68
CA MET A 118 16.11 -1.06 -8.96
C MET A 118 15.37 -0.41 -10.14
N ILE A 119 14.03 -0.31 -10.07
CA ILE A 119 13.22 0.32 -11.12
C ILE A 119 13.56 1.82 -11.22
N ALA A 120 13.58 2.53 -10.09
CA ALA A 120 13.88 3.96 -10.05
C ALA A 120 15.27 4.28 -10.63
N THR A 121 16.29 3.51 -10.25
CA THR A 121 17.66 3.70 -10.76
C THR A 121 17.76 3.37 -12.24
N GLY A 122 17.11 2.31 -12.73
CA GLY A 122 17.05 1.98 -14.16
C GLY A 122 16.46 3.12 -15.00
N LEU A 123 15.35 3.71 -14.52
CA LEU A 123 14.70 4.85 -15.17
C LEU A 123 15.60 6.11 -15.18
N ILE A 124 16.29 6.40 -14.07
CA ILE A 124 17.25 7.51 -14.00
C ILE A 124 18.44 7.27 -14.94
N LEU A 125 19.02 6.07 -14.94
CA LEU A 125 20.17 5.73 -15.79
C LEU A 125 19.83 5.83 -17.28
N TRP A 126 18.60 5.47 -17.66
CA TRP A 126 18.12 5.67 -19.03
C TRP A 126 18.13 7.16 -19.41
N CYS A 127 17.65 8.04 -18.52
CA CYS A 127 17.69 9.50 -18.74
C CYS A 127 19.13 10.01 -18.85
N VAL A 128 20.04 9.56 -17.98
CA VAL A 128 21.46 9.98 -17.97
C VAL A 128 22.17 9.52 -19.25
N LYS A 129 21.95 8.28 -19.69
CA LYS A 129 22.58 7.72 -20.89
C LYS A 129 22.17 8.46 -22.16
N ARG A 130 20.90 8.91 -22.24
CA ARG A 130 20.40 9.68 -23.40
C ARG A 130 20.59 11.19 -23.31
N ALA A 131 20.98 11.73 -22.15
CA ALA A 131 21.20 13.17 -22.00
C ALA A 131 22.22 13.75 -23.02
N PRO A 132 23.37 13.11 -23.32
CA PRO A 132 24.32 13.63 -24.32
C PRO A 132 23.72 13.64 -25.74
N GLN A 133 22.91 12.64 -26.09
CA GLN A 133 22.26 12.59 -27.41
C GLN A 133 21.27 13.74 -27.58
N GLN A 134 20.47 14.04 -26.56
CA GLN A 134 19.55 15.17 -26.56
C GLN A 134 20.31 16.50 -26.60
N GLN A 135 21.44 16.60 -25.88
CA GLN A 135 22.27 17.80 -25.90
C GLN A 135 22.92 18.04 -27.27
N LYS A 136 23.32 16.98 -27.99
CA LYS A 136 23.80 17.04 -29.39
C LYS A 136 22.71 17.51 -30.36
N GLN A 137 21.45 17.16 -30.11
CA GLN A 137 20.31 17.58 -30.93
C GLN A 137 19.91 19.05 -30.71
N GLY A 138 20.41 19.70 -29.66
CA GLY A 138 20.15 21.12 -29.36
C GLY A 138 18.76 21.41 -28.75
N TYR A 139 17.82 20.47 -28.82
CA TYR A 139 16.51 20.54 -28.17
C TYR A 139 16.17 19.22 -27.47
N LYS A 140 15.28 19.27 -26.47
CA LYS A 140 14.76 18.07 -25.80
C LYS A 140 13.53 17.57 -26.56
N SER A 141 13.56 16.31 -26.99
CA SER A 141 12.38 15.64 -27.55
C SER A 141 11.26 15.54 -26.50
N PHE A 142 10.01 15.63 -26.95
CA PHE A 142 8.84 15.52 -26.07
C PHE A 142 8.85 14.22 -25.26
N GLY A 143 9.14 13.08 -25.91
CA GLY A 143 9.21 11.78 -25.23
C GLY A 143 10.27 11.72 -24.14
N TYR A 144 11.45 12.33 -24.35
CA TYR A 144 12.47 12.40 -23.31
C TYR A 144 12.02 13.28 -22.12
N ARG A 145 11.39 14.42 -22.40
CA ARG A 145 10.86 15.31 -21.37
C ARG A 145 9.73 14.66 -20.59
N LEU A 146 8.86 13.89 -21.24
CA LEU A 146 7.79 13.14 -20.60
C LEU A 146 8.37 12.16 -19.58
N VAL A 147 9.39 11.38 -19.96
CA VAL A 147 10.04 10.43 -19.03
C VAL A 147 10.73 11.18 -17.88
N GLU A 148 11.41 12.30 -18.15
CA GLU A 148 12.01 13.12 -17.08
C GLU A 148 10.99 13.58 -16.04
N VAL A 149 9.81 14.05 -16.49
CA VAL A 149 8.75 14.55 -15.63
C VAL A 149 8.09 13.42 -14.85
N THR A 150 7.70 12.34 -15.54
CA THR A 150 7.05 11.19 -14.91
C THR A 150 7.96 10.51 -13.89
N ASN A 151 9.26 10.44 -14.16
CA ASN A 151 10.23 9.92 -13.19
C ASN A 151 10.27 10.76 -11.91
N ILE A 152 10.26 12.09 -12.02
CA ILE A 152 10.24 12.98 -10.86
C ILE A 152 8.93 12.77 -10.07
N ALA A 153 7.79 12.76 -10.76
CA ALA A 153 6.49 12.58 -10.13
C ALA A 153 6.33 11.19 -9.46
N ALA A 154 6.90 10.15 -10.04
CA ALA A 154 6.88 8.81 -9.46
C ALA A 154 7.84 8.69 -8.26
N ILE A 155 9.08 9.14 -8.41
CA ILE A 155 10.14 8.91 -7.40
C ILE A 155 10.02 9.86 -6.21
N LEU A 156 9.70 11.13 -6.45
CA LEU A 156 9.56 12.13 -5.39
C LEU A 156 8.10 12.46 -5.09
N GLY A 157 7.26 12.52 -6.12
CA GLY A 157 5.86 12.90 -5.96
C GLY A 157 5.06 11.91 -5.13
N LEU A 158 5.26 10.59 -5.31
CA LEU A 158 4.55 9.57 -4.52
C LEU A 158 4.87 9.67 -3.01
N PRO A 159 6.14 9.73 -2.56
CA PRO A 159 6.43 9.95 -1.14
C PRO A 159 5.83 11.25 -0.59
N ILE A 160 5.88 12.35 -1.34
CA ILE A 160 5.29 13.63 -0.91
C ILE A 160 3.77 13.50 -0.77
N ALA A 161 3.11 12.80 -1.69
CA ALA A 161 1.69 12.50 -1.61
C ALA A 161 1.35 11.63 -0.39
N CYS A 162 2.17 10.62 -0.07
CA CYS A 162 2.02 9.86 1.17
C CYS A 162 2.13 10.75 2.42
N ALA A 163 3.09 11.68 2.45
CA ALA A 163 3.20 12.64 3.55
C ALA A 163 1.94 13.51 3.64
N ALA A 164 1.41 14.00 2.52
CA ALA A 164 0.16 14.76 2.48
C ALA A 164 -1.04 13.97 3.00
N TYR A 165 -1.11 12.66 2.73
CA TYR A 165 -2.13 11.78 3.32
C TYR A 165 -2.04 11.77 4.85
N PHE A 166 -0.84 11.66 5.42
CA PHE A 166 -0.66 11.73 6.89
C PHE A 166 -1.05 13.09 7.48
N TYR A 167 -0.74 14.19 6.78
CA TYR A 167 -1.21 15.51 7.18
C TYR A 167 -2.72 15.65 7.11
N ALA A 168 -3.35 15.14 6.05
CA ALA A 168 -4.80 15.13 5.90
C ALA A 168 -5.47 14.34 7.03
N ASN A 169 -4.91 13.17 7.37
CA ASN A 169 -5.41 12.37 8.49
C ASN A 169 -5.33 13.11 9.85
N ARG A 170 -4.42 14.08 9.99
CA ARG A 170 -4.32 14.87 11.22
C ARG A 170 -5.19 16.12 11.23
N PHE A 171 -5.27 16.84 10.12
CA PHE A 171 -5.96 18.13 10.06
C PHE A 171 -7.44 18.03 9.69
N ILE A 172 -7.86 16.93 9.05
CA ILE A 172 -9.28 16.72 8.75
C ILE A 172 -10.01 16.27 10.03
N PRO A 173 -11.08 16.97 10.45
CA PRO A 173 -11.85 16.62 11.64
C PRO A 173 -12.41 15.19 11.57
N ALA A 174 -12.49 14.53 12.73
CA ALA A 174 -13.01 13.17 12.80
C ALA A 174 -14.47 13.04 12.40
N ASP A 175 -15.26 14.08 12.65
CA ASP A 175 -16.71 14.10 12.42
C ASP A 175 -17.08 14.54 11.00
N MET A 176 -16.10 14.72 10.12
CA MET A 176 -16.35 15.17 8.75
C MET A 176 -16.92 14.05 7.88
N ASP A 177 -18.06 14.33 7.24
CA ASP A 177 -18.65 13.41 6.26
C ASP A 177 -17.67 13.07 5.14
N MET A 178 -17.64 11.79 4.77
CA MET A 178 -16.75 11.27 3.73
C MET A 178 -15.26 11.59 3.95
N ARG A 179 -14.81 11.73 5.20
CA ARG A 179 -13.40 11.99 5.55
C ARG A 179 -12.40 11.13 4.78
N LEU A 180 -12.64 9.82 4.68
CA LEU A 180 -11.76 8.89 3.95
C LEU A 180 -11.58 9.30 2.48
N ASN A 181 -12.65 9.76 1.82
CA ASN A 181 -12.57 10.24 0.43
C ASN A 181 -11.71 11.51 0.35
N TRP A 182 -11.77 12.39 1.34
CA TRP A 182 -10.95 13.60 1.39
C TRP A 182 -9.45 13.29 1.61
N GLU A 183 -9.13 12.33 2.47
CA GLU A 183 -7.75 11.86 2.67
C GLU A 183 -7.17 11.25 1.38
N ILE A 184 -7.96 10.43 0.66
CA ILE A 184 -7.54 9.87 -0.63
C ILE A 184 -7.40 10.97 -1.69
N ARG A 185 -8.34 11.93 -1.74
CA ARG A 185 -8.27 13.05 -2.68
C ARG A 185 -7.03 13.91 -2.42
N SER A 186 -6.67 14.18 -1.17
CA SER A 186 -5.47 14.98 -0.87
C SER A 186 -4.19 14.30 -1.38
N PHE A 187 -4.11 12.97 -1.29
CA PHE A 187 -3.01 12.20 -1.89
C PHE A 187 -2.93 12.44 -3.40
N PHE A 188 -4.02 12.21 -4.14
CA PHE A 188 -4.02 12.35 -5.59
C PHE A 188 -3.82 13.80 -6.06
N ILE A 189 -4.38 14.77 -5.34
CA ILE A 189 -4.20 16.21 -5.63
C ILE A 189 -2.73 16.58 -5.47
N VAL A 190 -2.10 16.24 -4.34
CA VAL A 190 -0.69 16.57 -4.13
C VAL A 190 0.21 15.84 -5.14
N TRP A 191 -0.09 14.58 -5.44
CA TRP A 191 0.66 13.86 -6.47
C TRP A 191 0.56 14.54 -7.84
N LEU A 192 -0.66 14.92 -8.26
CA LEU A 192 -0.88 15.66 -9.50
C LEU A 192 -0.14 17.01 -9.49
N LEU A 193 -0.17 17.74 -8.37
CA LEU A 193 0.57 19.00 -8.22
C LEU A 193 2.07 18.81 -8.40
N THR A 194 2.67 17.73 -7.86
CA THR A 194 4.10 17.45 -8.06
C THR A 194 4.43 17.13 -9.52
N LEU A 195 3.51 16.47 -10.24
CA LEU A 195 3.64 16.19 -11.67
C LEU A 195 3.57 17.48 -12.50
N LEU A 196 2.56 18.32 -12.26
CA LEU A 196 2.43 19.63 -12.90
C LEU A 196 3.63 20.54 -12.60
N TYR A 197 4.12 20.52 -11.36
CA TYR A 197 5.31 21.26 -10.97
C TYR A 197 6.56 20.81 -11.75
N ALA A 198 6.75 19.49 -11.90
CA ALA A 198 7.84 18.93 -12.68
C ALA A 198 7.75 19.26 -14.18
N MET A 199 6.54 19.45 -14.73
CA MET A 199 6.34 19.90 -16.12
C MET A 199 6.85 21.33 -16.34
N ILE A 200 6.51 22.24 -15.41
CA ILE A 200 6.81 23.68 -15.52
C ILE A 200 8.27 23.98 -15.20
N ARG A 201 8.84 23.31 -14.20
CA ARG A 201 10.21 23.58 -13.73
C ARG A 201 11.27 22.85 -14.55
N SER A 202 12.47 23.43 -14.62
CA SER A 202 13.62 22.75 -15.23
C SER A 202 13.91 21.44 -14.49
N HIS A 203 14.33 20.40 -15.21
CA HIS A 203 14.52 19.05 -14.65
C HIS A 203 15.33 19.07 -13.35
N ARG A 204 16.47 19.78 -13.33
CA ARG A 204 17.33 19.86 -12.13
C ARG A 204 16.68 20.63 -10.98
N GLN A 205 15.99 21.74 -11.24
CA GLN A 205 15.31 22.51 -10.19
C GLN A 205 14.17 21.71 -9.58
N ALA A 206 13.35 21.06 -10.42
CA ALA A 206 12.26 20.20 -9.96
C ALA A 206 12.75 19.10 -8.99
N TRP A 207 13.88 18.42 -9.30
CA TRP A 207 14.49 17.47 -8.38
C TRP A 207 14.89 18.11 -7.05
N LEU A 208 15.57 19.25 -7.08
CA LEU A 208 16.07 19.92 -5.88
C LEU A 208 14.93 20.45 -5.00
N GLU A 209 13.96 21.12 -5.60
CA GLU A 209 12.82 21.73 -4.92
C GLU A 209 11.90 20.66 -4.33
N LEU A 210 11.60 19.58 -5.06
CA LEU A 210 10.78 18.48 -4.54
C LEU A 210 11.51 17.63 -3.49
N LEU A 211 12.83 17.43 -3.60
CA LEU A 211 13.61 16.78 -2.53
C LEU A 211 13.62 17.62 -1.25
N MET A 212 13.73 18.94 -1.39
CA MET A 212 13.65 19.86 -0.24
C MET A 212 12.24 19.85 0.36
N LEU A 213 11.20 19.86 -0.47
CA LEU A 213 9.81 19.74 -0.04
C LEU A 213 9.60 18.43 0.72
N ALA A 214 10.02 17.30 0.16
CA ALA A 214 9.95 15.99 0.81
C ALA A 214 10.68 15.98 2.17
N THR A 215 11.89 16.54 2.21
CA THR A 215 12.66 16.68 3.46
C THR A 215 11.85 17.44 4.52
N GLY A 216 11.30 18.59 4.15
CA GLY A 216 10.49 19.42 5.05
C GLY A 216 9.22 18.72 5.50
N THR A 217 8.46 18.15 4.58
CA THR A 217 7.18 17.48 4.89
C THR A 217 7.39 16.26 5.79
N PHE A 218 8.43 15.45 5.57
CA PHE A 218 8.70 14.29 6.44
C PHE A 218 9.30 14.71 7.79
N ALA A 219 10.16 15.72 7.84
CA ALA A 219 10.73 16.21 9.11
C ALA A 219 9.67 16.83 10.03
N LEU A 220 8.68 17.52 9.45
CA LEU A 220 7.61 18.19 10.18
C LEU A 220 6.53 17.23 10.69
N LEU A 221 6.41 16.01 10.16
CA LEU A 221 5.33 15.08 10.55
C LEU A 221 5.34 14.75 12.06
N PRO A 222 6.47 14.32 12.67
CA PRO A 222 6.52 14.07 14.12
C PRO A 222 6.28 15.35 14.95
N ILE A 223 6.66 16.51 14.43
CA ILE A 223 6.43 17.80 15.11
C ILE A 223 4.93 18.12 15.11
N VAL A 224 4.26 17.96 13.97
CA VAL A 224 2.81 18.15 13.86
C VAL A 224 2.07 17.13 14.72
N ASN A 225 2.54 15.87 14.77
CA ASN A 225 1.97 14.85 15.64
C ASN A 225 1.94 15.34 17.10
N PHE A 226 3.06 15.86 17.60
CA PHE A 226 3.16 16.43 18.95
C PHE A 226 2.26 17.67 19.17
N LEU A 227 2.25 18.61 18.22
CA LEU A 227 1.50 19.87 18.35
C LEU A 227 -0.03 19.70 18.30
N THR A 228 -0.50 18.62 17.68
CA THR A 228 -1.94 18.35 17.47
C THR A 228 -2.51 17.39 18.51
N GLY A 229 -1.89 17.30 19.70
CA GLY A 229 -2.34 16.48 20.81
C GLY A 229 -1.86 15.03 20.79
N GLY A 230 -0.99 14.67 19.85
CA GLY A 230 -0.29 13.37 19.87
C GLY A 230 0.83 13.36 20.91
N GLN A 231 1.27 12.16 21.28
CA GLN A 231 2.37 12.01 22.22
C GLN A 231 3.72 12.23 21.53
N ALA A 232 4.62 12.99 22.17
CA ALA A 232 5.99 13.13 21.71
C ALA A 232 6.74 11.80 21.78
N ILE A 233 7.74 11.63 20.91
CA ILE A 233 8.53 10.40 20.81
C ILE A 233 9.13 9.96 22.16
N TRP A 234 9.70 10.88 22.95
CA TRP A 234 10.23 10.56 24.28
C TRP A 234 9.17 10.02 25.23
N ASN A 235 7.94 10.57 25.18
CA ASN A 235 6.86 10.09 26.04
C ASN A 235 6.37 8.71 25.58
N THR A 236 6.26 8.49 24.27
CA THR A 236 5.83 7.20 23.72
C THR A 236 6.82 6.08 24.04
N ILE A 237 8.13 6.34 24.01
CA ILE A 237 9.16 5.37 24.39
C ILE A 237 9.05 5.01 25.86
N MET A 238 8.87 6.00 26.74
CA MET A 238 8.74 5.77 28.19
C MET A 238 7.49 4.97 28.56
N HIS A 239 6.41 5.12 27.80
CA HIS A 239 5.14 4.41 28.03
C HIS A 239 4.99 3.13 27.18
N GLY A 240 6.07 2.67 26.52
CA GLY A 240 6.07 1.43 25.74
C GLY A 240 5.25 1.47 24.44
N GLN A 241 4.87 2.66 23.96
CA GLN A 241 4.09 2.85 22.73
C GLN A 241 4.99 2.81 21.48
N TRP A 242 5.63 1.67 21.25
CA TRP A 242 6.64 1.48 20.18
C TRP A 242 6.12 1.72 18.76
N VAL A 243 4.82 1.55 18.52
CA VAL A 243 4.21 1.80 17.20
C VAL A 243 4.33 3.27 16.80
N ILE A 244 4.02 4.19 17.71
CA ILE A 244 4.09 5.63 17.45
C ILE A 244 5.56 6.07 17.37
N ALA A 245 6.40 5.58 18.29
CA ALA A 245 7.83 5.90 18.31
C ALA A 245 8.55 5.46 17.02
N SER A 246 8.27 4.24 16.54
CA SER A 246 8.88 3.71 15.32
C SER A 246 8.40 4.45 14.06
N PHE A 247 7.14 4.88 14.02
CA PHE A 247 6.63 5.73 12.95
C PHE A 247 7.35 7.08 12.91
N ASP A 248 7.42 7.79 14.04
CA ASP A 248 8.08 9.10 14.12
C ASP A 248 9.57 9.00 13.74
N LEU A 249 10.26 7.96 14.22
CA LEU A 249 11.64 7.67 13.86
C LEU A 249 11.79 7.41 12.35
N ALA A 250 10.89 6.62 11.75
CA ALA A 250 10.91 6.34 10.33
C ALA A 250 10.72 7.61 9.49
N MET A 251 9.84 8.53 9.89
CA MET A 251 9.65 9.81 9.21
C MET A 251 10.92 10.66 9.21
N TRP A 252 11.62 10.73 10.35
CA TRP A 252 12.91 11.43 10.43
C TRP A 252 14.02 10.75 9.63
N VAL A 253 14.09 9.41 9.64
CA VAL A 253 15.04 8.68 8.78
C VAL A 253 14.79 8.99 7.31
N LEU A 254 13.54 8.98 6.85
CA LEU A 254 13.18 9.37 5.48
C LEU A 254 13.55 10.82 5.17
N ALA A 255 13.29 11.75 6.09
CA ALA A 255 13.69 13.15 5.93
C ALA A 255 15.22 13.30 5.75
N ILE A 256 16.01 12.57 6.55
CA ILE A 256 17.48 12.55 6.43
C ILE A 256 17.91 11.98 5.07
N LEU A 257 17.26 10.91 4.60
CA LEU A 257 17.56 10.30 3.29
C LEU A 257 17.24 11.25 2.14
N PHE A 258 16.10 11.96 2.18
CA PHE A 258 15.76 12.98 1.19
C PHE A 258 16.73 14.16 1.22
N TRP A 259 17.14 14.61 2.41
CA TRP A 259 18.14 15.66 2.57
C TRP A 259 19.52 15.25 2.01
N PHE A 260 19.94 14.03 2.28
CA PHE A 260 21.19 13.49 1.74
C PHE A 260 21.14 13.43 0.21
N SER A 261 20.02 12.97 -0.34
CA SER A 261 19.76 12.94 -1.78
C SER A 261 19.79 14.35 -2.38
N PHE A 262 19.17 15.34 -1.71
CA PHE A 262 19.22 16.74 -2.09
C PHE A 262 20.66 17.26 -2.16
N LYS A 263 21.47 17.02 -1.11
CA LYS A 263 22.88 17.42 -1.09
C LYS A 263 23.68 16.77 -2.22
N LYS A 264 23.48 15.48 -2.47
CA LYS A 264 24.13 14.75 -3.57
C LYS A 264 23.76 15.35 -4.93
N VAL A 265 22.48 15.58 -5.21
CA VAL A 265 22.01 16.17 -6.48
C VAL A 265 22.47 17.62 -6.64
N LYS A 266 22.47 18.40 -5.56
CA LYS A 266 22.93 19.81 -5.58
C LYS A 266 24.41 19.90 -5.91
N ASN A 267 25.23 19.04 -5.30
CA ASN A 267 26.67 19.04 -5.47
C ASN A 267 27.13 18.33 -6.74
N HIS A 268 26.26 17.55 -7.39
CA HIS A 268 26.54 16.95 -8.68
C HIS A 268 26.61 18.03 -9.76
N LYS A 269 27.83 18.44 -10.09
CA LYS A 269 28.11 19.20 -11.31
C LYS A 269 28.02 18.18 -12.45
N GLY A 270 27.07 18.37 -13.38
CA GLY A 270 26.93 17.51 -14.56
C GLY A 270 28.23 17.41 -15.37
N LEU A 271 28.23 16.63 -16.45
CA LEU A 271 29.40 16.46 -17.32
C LEU A 271 30.10 17.80 -17.61
N SER A 272 31.35 17.91 -17.15
CA SER A 272 32.17 19.12 -17.34
C SER A 272 32.18 19.53 -18.82
N PRO A 273 32.03 20.83 -19.15
CA PRO A 273 32.04 21.33 -20.54
C PRO A 273 33.28 20.87 -21.32
N LYS A 274 34.39 20.62 -20.62
CA LYS A 274 35.66 20.17 -21.20
C LYS A 274 35.56 18.74 -21.76
N LYS A 275 34.82 17.83 -21.11
CA LYS A 275 34.61 16.46 -21.61
C LYS A 275 33.58 16.39 -22.73
N ALA A 276 32.60 17.29 -22.75
CA ALA A 276 31.63 17.40 -23.86
C ALA A 276 32.30 17.84 -25.18
N LYS A 277 33.25 18.79 -25.13
CA LYS A 277 34.03 19.20 -26.32
C LYS A 277 34.98 18.11 -26.83
N VAL A 278 35.62 17.34 -25.93
CA VAL A 278 36.51 16.24 -26.32
C VAL A 278 35.73 15.10 -26.99
N ALA A 279 34.60 14.67 -26.41
CA ALA A 279 33.76 13.62 -26.98
C ALA A 279 33.03 14.00 -28.28
N LEU A 280 32.90 15.31 -28.58
CA LEU A 280 32.43 15.80 -29.87
C LEU A 280 33.52 15.72 -30.93
N LYS A 281 34.77 16.02 -30.57
CA LYS A 281 35.93 15.93 -31.48
C LYS A 281 36.24 14.48 -31.87
N GLU A 282 36.10 13.54 -30.93
CA GLU A 282 36.40 12.11 -31.13
C GLU A 282 35.31 11.36 -31.94
N ASN A 283 34.10 11.92 -32.06
CA ASN A 283 33.03 11.37 -32.91
C ASN A 283 32.97 12.03 -34.31
N GLN A 284 33.84 13.00 -34.59
CA GLN A 284 33.92 13.72 -35.87
C GLN A 284 35.22 13.42 -36.64
N SER A 285 36.09 12.59 -36.06
CA SER A 285 37.27 11.97 -36.69
C SER A 285 36.96 10.52 -37.04
#